data_AF-A0A970JA79-F1
#
_entry.id   AF-A0A970JA79-F1
#
_cell.length_a   1.000
_cell.length_b   1.000
_cell.length_c   1.000
_cell.angle_alpha   90.00
_cell.angle_beta   90.00
_cell.angle_gamma   90.00
#
_symmetry.space_group_name_H-M   'P 1'
#
loop_
_entity.id
_entity.type
_entity.pdbx_description
1 polymer ?
#
loop_
_entity_poly.entity_id
_entity_poly.type
_entity_poly.pdbx_seq_one_letter_code
_entity_poly.pdbx_strand_id
1 'polypeptide(L)' 'MYYYVCCPVCNQDLSRFVDEENPREDIICCIGCETTLRLRYGTQYDDDLGGEIMLFWLEKADEKKKA' A
#
# COMPACT_ATOMS: atom_id res chain seq x y z
N MET A 1 2.21 -14.64 -2.76
CA MET A 1 2.74 -13.48 -3.50
C MET A 1 3.66 -12.70 -2.57
N TYR A 2 4.75 -12.11 -3.05
CA TYR A 2 5.60 -11.24 -2.22
C TYR A 2 5.19 -9.79 -2.46
N TYR A 3 4.53 -9.16 -1.50
CA TYR A 3 4.14 -7.75 -1.59
C TYR A 3 5.26 -6.91 -0.99
N TYR A 4 6.12 -6.38 -1.84
CA TYR A 4 7.12 -5.42 -1.39
C TYR A 4 6.46 -4.06 -1.25
N VAL A 5 5.71 -3.87 -0.16
CA VAL A 5 5.07 -2.60 0.17
C VAL A 5 6.01 -1.79 1.03
N CYS A 6 6.72 -0.86 0.42
CA CYS A 6 7.66 0.04 1.10
C CYS A 6 7.12 1.46 1.23
N CYS A 7 7.62 2.16 2.25
CA CYS A 7 7.41 3.60 2.37
C CYS A 7 7.99 4.30 1.13
N PRO A 8 7.21 5.08 0.37
CA PRO A 8 7.69 5.76 -0.82
C PRO A 8 8.68 6.92 -0.52
N VAL A 9 8.95 7.20 0.76
CA VAL A 9 9.86 8.27 1.21
C VAL A 9 11.19 7.73 1.68
N CYS A 10 11.19 6.79 2.63
CA CYS A 10 12.41 6.25 3.23
C CYS A 10 12.73 4.81 2.82
N ASN A 11 11.90 4.20 1.96
CA ASN A 11 12.05 2.83 1.48
C ASN A 11 12.04 1.76 2.59
N GLN A 12 11.51 2.09 3.77
CA GLN A 12 11.31 1.13 4.84
C GLN A 12 10.21 0.13 4.47
N ASP A 13 10.42 -1.16 4.78
CA ASP A 13 9.41 -2.18 4.60
C ASP A 13 8.22 -1.96 5.54
N LEU A 14 7.03 -1.91 4.94
CA LEU A 14 5.74 -1.70 5.58
C LEU A 14 4.74 -2.81 5.19
N SER A 15 5.21 -3.92 4.61
CA SER A 15 4.40 -5.09 4.24
C SER A 15 3.58 -5.66 5.40
N ARG A 16 4.05 -5.53 6.65
CA ARG A 16 3.31 -5.95 7.86
C ARG A 16 1.93 -5.31 8.06
N PHE A 17 1.63 -4.22 7.35
CA PHE A 17 0.33 -3.54 7.42
C PHE A 17 -0.65 -4.03 6.35
N VAL A 18 -0.23 -4.95 5.48
CA VAL A 18 -1.05 -5.57 4.45
C VAL A 18 -1.74 -6.81 5.03
N ASP A 19 -3.05 -6.90 4.82
CA ASP A 19 -3.87 -8.08 5.09
C ASP A 19 -4.46 -8.56 3.76
N GLU A 20 -3.99 -9.72 3.28
CA GLU A 20 -4.43 -10.29 2.00
C GLU A 20 -5.78 -11.01 2.10
N GLU A 21 -6.09 -11.57 3.27
CA GLU A 21 -7.34 -12.30 3.48
C GLU A 21 -8.51 -11.32 3.65
N ASN A 22 -8.22 -10.12 4.15
CA ASN A 22 -9.19 -9.04 4.32
C ASN A 22 -8.61 -7.67 3.90
N PRO A 23 -8.46 -7.43 2.58
CA PRO A 23 -7.84 -6.22 2.06
C PRO A 23 -8.64 -4.98 2.43
N ARG A 24 -7.96 -3.99 3.01
CA ARG A 24 -8.56 -2.72 3.41
C ARG A 24 -7.64 -1.56 3.14
N GLU A 25 -8.24 -0.42 2.86
CA GLU A 25 -7.51 0.85 2.85
C GLU A 25 -7.34 1.34 4.28
N ASP A 26 -6.14 1.79 4.62
CA ASP A 26 -5.83 2.25 5.98
C ASP A 26 -4.88 3.45 5.94
N ILE A 27 -4.82 4.20 7.03
CA ILE A 27 -3.84 5.28 7.22
C ILE A 27 -2.72 4.75 8.11
N ILE A 28 -1.51 4.76 7.59
CA ILE A 28 -0.32 4.24 8.25
C ILE A 28 0.66 5.39 8.46
N CYS A 29 1.24 5.48 9.65
CA CYS A 29 2.39 6.36 9.88
C CYS A 29 3.67 5.56 9.74
N CYS A 30 4.58 5.98 8.87
CA CYS A 30 5.87 5.34 8.71
C CYS A 30 6.78 5.65 9.90
N ILE A 31 7.18 4.64 10.68
CA ILE A 31 7.99 4.85 11.90
C ILE A 31 9.37 5.46 11.59
N GLY A 32 9.97 5.15 10.44
CA GLY A 32 11.31 5.63 10.10
C GLY A 32 11.39 7.09 9.64
N CYS A 33 10.34 7.64 9.03
CA CYS A 33 10.35 9.00 8.48
C CYS A 33 9.12 9.83 8.84
N GLU A 34 8.29 9.31 9.76
CA GLU A 34 7.08 9.92 10.32
C GLU A 34 6.06 10.38 9.27
N THR A 35 6.20 9.92 8.01
CA THR A 35 5.29 10.30 6.94
C THR A 35 3.99 9.54 7.07
N THR A 36 2.88 10.27 7.05
CA THR A 36 1.53 9.69 6.94
C THR A 36 1.29 9.20 5.52
N LEU A 37 0.98 7.92 5.40
CA LEU A 37 0.74 7.21 4.16
C LEU A 37 -0.69 6.65 4.17
N ARG A 38 -1.25 6.47 2.97
CA ARG A 38 -2.48 5.74 2.74
C ARG A 38 -2.15 4.42 2.06
N LEU A 39 -2.51 3.31 2.70
CA LEU A 39 -2.52 2.00 2.08
C LEU A 39 -3.69 1.92 1.12
N ARG A 40 -3.40 1.51 -0.11
CA ARG A 40 -4.35 1.27 -1.17
C ARG A 40 -4.18 -0.17 -1.63
N TYR A 41 -5.26 -0.73 -2.13
CA TYR A 41 -5.24 -2.02 -2.79
C TYR A 41 -6.10 -1.98 -4.05
N GLY A 42 -5.86 -2.94 -4.93
CA GLY A 42 -6.60 -3.10 -6.16
C GLY A 42 -6.44 -4.52 -6.68
N THR A 43 -7.34 -4.93 -7.55
CA THR A 43 -7.24 -6.20 -8.26
C THR A 43 -7.01 -5.91 -9.74
N GLN A 44 -6.15 -6.71 -10.37
CA GLN A 44 -5.99 -6.71 -11.83
C GLN A 44 -5.96 -8.15 -12.32
N TYR A 45 -6.46 -8.37 -13.53
CA TYR A 45 -6.30 -9.66 -14.19
C TYR A 45 -4.91 -9.71 -14.85
N ASP A 46 -4.18 -10.78 -14.61
CA ASP A 46 -2.87 -11.03 -15.20
C ASP A 46 -3.03 -12.17 -16.22
N ASP A 47 -2.93 -11.83 -17.50
CA ASP A 47 -3.10 -12.77 -18.61
C ASP A 47 -2.01 -13.85 -18.65
N ASP A 48 -0.80 -13.55 -18.14
CA ASP A 48 0.33 -14.49 -18.10
C ASP A 48 0.14 -15.54 -17.00
N LEU A 49 -0.41 -15.12 -15.85
CA LEU A 49 -0.79 -16.01 -14.75
C LEU A 49 -2.17 -16.65 -14.95
N GLY A 50 -2.97 -16.16 -15.89
CA GLY A 50 -4.32 -16.62 -16.17
C GLY A 50 -5.29 -16.41 -14.99
N GLY A 51 -5.08 -15.37 -14.18
CA GLY A 51 -5.81 -15.19 -12.93
C GLY A 51 -5.85 -13.75 -12.42
N GLU A 52 -6.74 -13.51 -11.45
CA GLU A 52 -6.79 -12.24 -10.73
C GLU A 52 -5.64 -12.16 -9.73
N ILE A 53 -4.89 -11.06 -9.78
CA ILE A 53 -3.86 -10.74 -8.82
C ILE A 53 -4.32 -9.55 -7.98
N MET A 54 -3.98 -9.59 -6.70
CA MET A 54 -4.18 -8.46 -5.80
C MET A 54 -2.89 -7.65 -5.75
N LEU A 55 -3.03 -6.33 -5.68
CA LEU A 55 -1.94 -5.38 -5.61
C LEU A 55 -2.15 -4.48 -4.41
N PHE A 56 -1.07 -4.17 -3.70
CA PHE A 56 -1.05 -3.25 -2.57
C PHE A 56 0.03 -2.20 -2.79
N TRP A 57 -0.27 -0.95 -2.48
CA TRP A 57 0.69 0.14 -2.59
C TRP A 57 0.43 1.24 -1.56
N LEU A 58 1.45 2.04 -1.28
CA LEU A 58 1.39 3.17 -0.36
C LEU A 58 1.53 4.48 -1.11
N GLU A 59 0.61 5.40 -0.85
CA GLU A 59 0.68 6.78 -1.33
C GLU A 59 0.85 7.72 -0.14
N LYS A 60 1.45 8.90 -0.35
CA LYS A 60 1.39 9.95 0.68
C LYS A 60 -0.07 10.29 0.94
N ALA A 61 -0.48 10.29 2.20
CA ALA A 61 -1.81 10.76 2.54
C ALA A 61 -1.85 12.27 2.27
N ASP A 62 -2.46 12.68 1.16
CA ASP A 62 -2.67 14.11 0.87
C ASP A 62 -3.41 14.72 2.06
N GLU A 63 -2.72 15.61 2.79
CA GLU A 63 -3.39 16.58 3.65
C GLU A 63 -4.29 17.36 2.70
N LYS A 64 -5.60 17.13 2.77
CA LYS A 64 -6.58 17.93 2.03
C LYS A 64 -6.20 19.39 2.21
N LYS A 65 -5.59 20.00 1.18
CA LYS A 65 -5.59 21.44 1.03
C LYS A 65 -7.06 21.81 0.98
N LYS A 66 -7.58 22.31 2.11
CA LYS A 66 -8.81 23.10 2.13
C LYS A 66 -8.53 24.28 1.20
N ALA A 67 -8.99 24.18 -0.04
CA ALA A 67 -9.22 25.32 -0.90
C ALA A 67 -10.50 26.03 -0.46
#